data_AF-A0A2D6X8B1-F1
#
_entry.id   AF-A0A2D6X8B1-F1
#
_cell.length_a   1.000
_cell.length_b   1.000
_cell.length_c   1.000
_cell.angle_alpha   90.00
_cell.angle_beta   90.00
_cell.angle_gamma   90.00
#
_symmetry.space_group_name_H-M   'P 1'
#
loop_
_entity.id
_entity.type
_entity.pdbx_description
1 polymer ?
#
loop_
_entity_poly.entity_id
_entity_poly.type
_entity_poly.pdbx_seq_one_letter_code
_entity_poly.pdbx_strand_id
1 'polypeptide(L)'
;MKTNEIKKGMKIQTNQLGMLVNGEMLDNKKGNIRMISTKGTEAGFFDSMGSVYAYQIILVEVDGEWIRVEHTDKQLKLKQTVDVLYAG
;
A
#
# COMPACT_ATOMS: atom_id res chain seq x y z
N MET A 1 4.87 -11.28 -4.66
CA MET A 1 3.44 -11.17 -5.05
C MET A 1 3.20 -9.80 -5.66
N LYS A 2 2.47 -9.70 -6.77
CA LYS A 2 2.08 -8.42 -7.37
C LYS A 2 0.97 -7.77 -6.55
N THR A 3 0.94 -6.43 -6.49
CA THR A 3 -0.11 -5.72 -5.74
C THR A 3 -1.53 -6.11 -6.16
N ASN A 4 -1.74 -6.43 -7.45
CA ASN A 4 -3.04 -6.83 -8.01
C ASN A 4 -3.50 -8.24 -7.60
N GLU A 5 -2.64 -9.02 -6.97
CA GLU A 5 -2.95 -10.35 -6.44
C GLU A 5 -3.42 -10.28 -4.99
N ILE A 6 -3.09 -9.20 -4.27
CA ILE A 6 -3.52 -8.96 -2.89
C ILE A 6 -5.05 -8.86 -2.82
N LYS A 7 -5.67 -9.70 -1.99
CA LYS A 7 -7.11 -9.80 -1.77
C LYS A 7 -7.55 -9.09 -0.50
N LYS A 8 -8.84 -8.80 -0.43
CA LYS A 8 -9.49 -8.32 0.80
C LYS A 8 -9.19 -9.26 1.97
N GLY A 9 -8.86 -8.69 3.12
CA GLY A 9 -8.54 -9.43 4.35
C GLY A 9 -7.06 -9.78 4.51
N MET A 10 -6.23 -9.59 3.47
CA MET A 10 -4.78 -9.80 3.60
C MET A 10 -4.15 -8.66 4.40
N LYS A 11 -3.26 -9.01 5.33
CA LYS A 11 -2.46 -8.02 6.05
C LYS A 11 -1.38 -7.46 5.14
N ILE A 12 -1.17 -6.15 5.24
CA ILE A 12 -0.21 -5.41 4.44
C ILE A 12 0.61 -4.48 5.34
N GLN A 13 1.76 -4.03 4.85
CA GLN A 13 2.41 -2.83 5.36
C GLN A 13 2.56 -1.81 4.25
N THR A 14 2.32 -0.55 4.60
CA THR A 14 2.23 0.54 3.64
C THR A 14 2.96 1.77 4.18
N ASN A 15 3.52 2.60 3.30
CA ASN A 15 4.39 3.72 3.66
C ASN A 15 3.82 5.13 3.38
N GLN A 16 2.52 5.22 3.15
CA GLN A 16 1.79 6.45 2.84
C GLN A 16 1.87 7.53 3.92
N LEU A 17 2.20 7.18 5.16
CA LEU A 17 2.44 8.11 6.27
C LEU A 17 3.92 8.48 6.43
N GLY A 18 4.76 8.20 5.44
CA GLY A 18 6.21 8.46 5.47
C GLY A 18 7.04 7.39 6.19
N MET A 19 6.39 6.42 6.83
CA MET A 19 7.01 5.25 7.46
C MET A 19 6.14 4.00 7.27
N LEU A 20 6.72 2.81 7.42
CA LEU A 20 5.97 1.56 7.34
C LEU A 20 5.01 1.43 8.52
N VAL A 21 3.72 1.26 8.20
CA VAL A 21 2.65 0.99 9.17
C VAL A 21 1.85 -0.22 8.71
N ASN A 22 1.31 -0.96 9.67
CA ASN A 22 0.45 -2.11 9.41
C ASN A 22 -0.91 -1.68 8.88
N GLY A 23 -1.53 -2.59 8.14
CA GLY A 23 -2.88 -2.41 7.61
C GLY A 23 -3.48 -3.70 7.09
N GLU A 24 -4.71 -3.57 6.59
CA GLU A 24 -5.45 -4.66 5.96
C GLU A 24 -6.04 -4.18 4.63
N MET A 25 -5.95 -5.03 3.61
CA MET A 25 -6.59 -4.77 2.33
C MET A 25 -8.11 -4.86 2.45
N LEU A 26 -8.84 -3.83 2.02
CA LEU A 26 -10.32 -3.80 2.13
C LEU A 26 -11.04 -4.11 0.82
N ASP A 27 -10.31 -4.31 -0.28
CA ASP A 27 -10.88 -4.59 -1.59
C ASP A 27 -10.16 -5.69 -2.39
N ASN A 28 -10.83 -6.16 -3.45
CA ASN A 28 -10.24 -7.03 -4.48
C ASN A 28 -9.96 -6.26 -5.78
N LYS A 29 -9.86 -4.92 -5.72
CA LYS A 29 -9.62 -4.07 -6.89
C LYS A 29 -8.20 -4.29 -7.41
N LYS A 30 -7.96 -3.76 -8.60
CA LYS A 30 -6.66 -3.72 -9.26
C LYS A 30 -6.37 -2.30 -9.72
N GLY A 31 -5.12 -2.00 -10.01
CA GLY A 31 -4.71 -0.72 -10.58
C GLY A 31 -3.98 0.17 -9.59
N ASN A 32 -4.05 1.48 -9.79
CA ASN A 32 -3.17 2.44 -9.13
C ASN A 32 -3.61 2.82 -7.71
N ILE A 33 -4.88 2.60 -7.36
CA ILE A 33 -5.47 2.99 -6.08
C ILE A 33 -6.14 1.77 -5.46
N ARG A 34 -5.91 1.56 -4.16
CA ARG A 34 -6.49 0.47 -3.36
C ARG A 34 -7.13 1.04 -2.09
N MET A 35 -8.14 0.36 -1.57
CA MET A 35 -8.76 0.69 -0.29
C MET A 35 -8.12 -0.16 0.82
N ILE A 36 -7.67 0.48 1.88
CA ILE A 36 -7.01 -0.18 3.01
C ILE A 36 -7.55 0.34 4.34
N SER A 37 -7.48 -0.49 5.38
CA SER A 37 -7.50 -0.08 6.77
C SER A 37 -6.06 0.12 7.21
N THR A 38 -5.75 1.25 7.85
CA THR A 38 -4.39 1.62 8.26
C THR A 38 -4.33 1.76 9.78
N LYS A 39 -3.32 1.14 10.41
CA LYS A 39 -2.94 1.37 11.81
C LYS A 39 -2.09 2.63 11.96
N GLY A 40 -2.71 3.79 11.70
CA GLY A 40 -2.02 5.09 11.78
C GLY A 40 -1.48 5.39 13.18
N THR A 41 -2.07 4.79 14.21
CA THR A 41 -1.60 4.88 15.61
C THR A 41 -0.15 4.41 15.80
N GLU A 42 0.35 3.50 14.95
CA GLU A 42 1.76 3.06 14.97
C GLU A 42 2.75 4.18 14.60
N ALA A 43 2.26 5.19 13.89
CA ALA A 43 3.02 6.36 13.47
C ALA A 43 2.61 7.63 14.23
N GLY A 44 1.86 7.52 15.33
CA GLY A 44 1.37 8.67 16.11
C GLY A 44 0.18 9.41 15.47
N PHE A 45 -0.50 8.80 14.51
CA PHE A 45 -1.72 9.32 13.88
C PHE A 45 -2.97 8.55 14.35
N PHE A 46 -4.09 8.70 13.65
CA PHE A 46 -5.33 7.95 13.91
C PHE A 46 -5.45 6.73 13.00
N ASP A 47 -6.04 5.66 13.51
CA ASP A 47 -6.47 4.53 12.68
C ASP A 47 -7.56 4.99 11.70
N SER A 48 -7.43 4.63 10.43
CA SER A 48 -8.34 5.10 9.39
C SER A 48 -8.51 4.11 8.25
N MET A 49 -9.65 4.20 7.57
CA MET A 49 -9.89 3.51 6.30
C MET A 49 -9.81 4.52 5.17
N GLY A 50 -9.05 4.21 4.13
CA GLY A 50 -8.79 5.17 3.06
C GLY A 50 -8.20 4.56 1.81
N SER A 51 -8.18 5.38 0.76
CA SER A 51 -7.51 5.04 -0.49
C SER A 51 -6.02 5.29 -0.38
N VAL A 52 -5.22 4.36 -0.87
CA VAL A 52 -3.76 4.44 -0.93
C VAL A 52 -3.28 4.22 -2.36
N TYR A 53 -2.16 4.82 -2.74
CA TYR A 53 -1.51 4.45 -3.99
C TYR A 53 -0.94 3.04 -3.88
N ALA A 54 -1.16 2.24 -4.92
CA ALA A 54 -0.73 0.84 -4.94
C ALA A 54 0.79 0.69 -4.75
N TYR A 55 1.59 1.65 -5.23
CA TYR A 55 3.05 1.65 -5.05
C TYR A 55 3.52 1.94 -3.61
N GLN A 56 2.61 2.37 -2.72
CA GLN A 56 2.90 2.61 -1.31
C GLN A 56 2.65 1.36 -0.45
N ILE A 57 2.04 0.31 -1.00
CA ILE A 57 1.87 -0.99 -0.33
C ILE A 57 3.17 -1.79 -0.53
N ILE A 58 3.99 -1.90 0.52
CA ILE A 58 5.38 -2.38 0.41
C ILE A 58 5.50 -3.88 0.72
N LEU A 59 4.74 -4.35 1.72
CA LEU A 59 4.78 -5.73 2.19
C LEU A 59 3.38 -6.31 2.27
N VAL A 60 3.26 -7.62 2.08
CA VAL A 60 2.03 -8.38 2.28
C VAL A 60 2.38 -9.65 3.06
N GLU A 61 1.53 -10.02 4.01
CA GLU A 61 1.68 -11.25 4.78
C GLU A 61 1.10 -12.42 3.97
N VAL A 62 1.91 -13.46 3.74
CA VAL A 62 1.51 -14.71 3.10
C VAL A 62 2.06 -15.84 3.95
N ASP A 63 1.18 -16.74 4.41
CA ASP A 63 1.56 -17.90 5.22
C ASP A 63 2.43 -17.57 6.46
N GLY A 64 2.18 -16.39 7.07
CA GLY A 64 2.90 -15.91 8.26
C GLY A 64 4.21 -15.17 7.95
N GLU A 65 4.59 -15.05 6.69
CA GLU A 65 5.80 -14.34 6.25
C GLU A 65 5.47 -13.03 5.54
N TRP A 66 6.24 -11.97 5.83
CA TRP A 66 6.15 -10.70 5.13
C TRP A 66 6.99 -10.73 3.86
N ILE A 67 6.33 -10.69 2.71
CA ILE A 67 6.99 -10.67 1.40
C ILE A 67 6.87 -9.30 0.74
N ARG A 68 7.89 -8.93 -0.04
CA ARG A 68 7.89 -7.67 -0.80
C ARG A 68 6.84 -7.72 -1.91
N VAL A 69 6.10 -6.63 -2.01
CA VAL A 69 5.11 -6.43 -3.07
C VAL A 69 5.82 -5.95 -4.33
N GLU A 70 5.48 -6.59 -5.45
CA GLU A 70 5.90 -6.16 -6.78
C GLU A 70 4.83 -5.28 -7.41
N HIS A 71 5.25 -4.19 -8.05
CA HIS A 71 4.36 -3.24 -8.71
C HIS A 71 4.44 -3.38 -10.22
N THR A 72 3.32 -3.15 -10.88
CA THR A 72 3.24 -3.08 -12.35
C THR A 72 3.92 -1.80 -12.86
N ASP A 73 4.38 -1.83 -14.11
CA ASP A 73 4.97 -0.65 -14.77
C ASP A 73 4.05 0.59 -14.71
N LYS A 74 2.74 0.39 -14.82
CA LYS A 74 1.76 1.48 -14.70
C LYS A 74 1.76 2.13 -13.31
N GLN A 75 1.90 1.34 -12.26
CA GLN A 75 1.97 1.82 -10.88
C GLN A 75 3.31 2.53 -10.61
N LEU A 76 4.42 1.97 -11.13
CA LEU A 76 5.74 2.58 -11.03
C LEU A 76 5.83 3.90 -11.81
N LYS A 77 5.23 3.96 -12.99
CA LYS A 77 5.14 5.20 -13.77
C LYS A 77 4.34 6.28 -13.04
N LEU A 78 3.23 5.91 -12.38
CA LEU A 78 2.49 6.84 -11.53
C LEU A 78 3.36 7.36 -10.38
N LYS A 79 4.10 6.48 -9.70
CA LYS A 79 5.04 6.88 -8.65
C LYS A 79 6.02 7.93 -9.17
N GLN A 80 6.66 7.68 -10.31
CA GLN A 80 7.60 8.62 -10.93
C GLN A 80 6.95 9.96 -11.24
N THR A 81 5.73 9.97 -11.81
CA THR A 81 4.99 11.23 -12.05
C THR A 81 4.72 11.98 -10.76
N VAL A 82 4.31 11.29 -9.69
CA VAL A 82 4.04 11.90 -8.39
C VAL A 82 5.31 12.45 -7.74
N ASP A 83 6.41 11.69 -7.77
CA ASP A 83 7.69 12.14 -7.22
C ASP A 83 8.18 13.42 -7.90
N VAL A 84 8.04 13.53 -9.23
CA VAL A 84 8.40 14.74 -9.98
C VAL A 84 7.59 15.96 -9.55
N LEU A 85 6.30 15.79 -9.21
CA LEU A 85 5.44 16.89 -8.76
C LEU A 85 5.87 17.45 -7.39
N TYR A 86 6.44 16.61 -6.53
CA TYR A 86 6.84 16.98 -5.17
C TYR A 86 8.34 17.25 -5.01
N ALA A 87 9.12 17.16 -6.10
CA ALA A 87 10.55 17.46 -6.11
C ALA A 87 10.86 18.96 -6.29
N GLY A 88 9.85 19.84 -6.19
CA GLY A 88 9.96 21.29 -6.33
C GLY A 88 10.06 22.01 -4.99
#